data_AF-A0A367RLV7-F1
#
_entry.id   AF-A0A367RLV7-F1
#
_cell.length_a   1.000
_cell.length_b   1.000
_cell.length_c   1.000
_cell.angle_alpha   90.00
_cell.angle_beta   90.00
_cell.angle_gamma   90.00
#
_symmetry.space_group_name_H-M   'P 1'
#
loop_
_entity.id
_entity.type
_entity.pdbx_description
1 polymer ?
#
loop_
_entity_poly.entity_id
_entity_poly.type
_entity_poly.pdbx_seq_one_letter_code
_entity_poly.pdbx_strand_id
1 'polypeptide(L)'
;MTRTVETQLKICGLNEQSSSFLNLQQLSMGTNSLVNFQLKITEYLRIESSQIQSWQTILATSDVIESLFGKYKQFSARCSLKQIGQMILSISLSTMKLTGSVVKLALETVRYLDLEAWSLEVFGRSMLSKRRTVFFASNDDTETA
;
A
#
# COMPACT_ATOMS: atom_id res chain seq x y z
N MET A 1 19.49 -6.95 18.50
CA MET A 1 18.45 -5.96 18.86
C MET A 1 18.00 -5.13 17.66
N THR A 2 18.89 -4.37 16.99
CA THR A 2 18.55 -3.59 15.77
C THR A 2 17.90 -4.44 14.68
N ARG A 3 18.46 -5.61 14.36
CA ARG A 3 17.87 -6.53 13.38
C ARG A 3 16.47 -7.02 13.77
N THR A 4 16.20 -7.17 15.08
CA THR A 4 14.89 -7.60 15.59
C THR A 4 13.86 -6.47 15.48
N VAL A 5 14.23 -5.24 15.83
CA VAL A 5 13.39 -4.04 15.63
C VAL A 5 13.12 -3.84 14.14
N GLU A 6 14.15 -3.87 13.32
CA GLU A 6 14.04 -3.72 11.87
C GLU A 6 13.12 -4.79 11.28
N THR A 7 13.28 -6.06 11.66
CA THR A 7 12.42 -7.16 11.18
C THR A 7 10.97 -6.94 11.60
N GLN A 8 10.73 -6.52 12.83
CA GLN A 8 9.38 -6.20 13.29
C GLN A 8 8.77 -5.08 12.45
N LEU A 9 9.51 -3.97 12.27
CA LEU A 9 9.03 -2.80 11.53
C LEU A 9 8.74 -3.15 10.05
N LYS A 10 9.52 -4.06 9.47
CA LYS A 10 9.28 -4.55 8.10
C LYS A 10 8.04 -5.42 7.97
N ILE A 11 7.73 -6.22 8.98
CA ILE A 11 6.59 -7.16 8.94
C ILE A 11 5.29 -6.47 9.33
N CYS A 12 5.31 -5.68 10.40
CA CYS A 12 4.13 -5.12 11.02
C CYS A 12 3.91 -3.64 10.69
N GLY A 13 4.90 -2.97 10.10
CA GLY A 13 4.90 -1.52 9.93
C GLY A 13 5.12 -0.76 11.24
N LEU A 14 5.11 0.56 11.12
CA LEU A 14 5.10 1.48 12.26
C LEU A 14 3.65 1.83 12.59
N ASN A 15 3.23 1.54 13.82
CA ASN A 15 1.89 1.79 14.34
C ASN A 15 1.92 2.04 15.85
N GLU A 16 0.78 2.31 16.45
CA GLU A 16 0.65 2.59 17.90
C GLU A 16 1.24 1.47 18.78
N GLN A 17 1.08 0.20 18.37
CA GLN A 17 1.57 -0.96 19.11
C GLN A 17 3.10 -1.14 19.04
N SER A 18 3.77 -0.49 18.08
CA SER A 18 5.24 -0.51 17.98
C SER A 18 5.91 -0.02 19.27
N SER A 19 5.30 0.93 19.97
CA SER A 19 5.79 1.46 21.26
C SER A 19 5.90 0.39 22.35
N SER A 20 4.89 -0.50 22.44
CA SER A 20 4.84 -1.57 23.43
C SER A 20 5.94 -2.62 23.21
N PHE A 21 6.21 -2.95 21.94
CA PHE A 21 7.31 -3.84 21.58
C PHE A 21 8.69 -3.26 21.90
N LEU A 22 8.88 -1.96 21.66
CA LEU A 22 10.14 -1.27 21.95
C LEU A 22 10.44 -1.24 23.45
N ASN A 23 9.42 -0.97 24.29
CA ASN A 23 9.55 -1.00 25.75
C ASN A 23 9.96 -2.40 26.27
N LEU A 24 9.39 -3.48 25.70
CA LEU A 24 9.75 -4.85 26.08
C LEU A 24 11.21 -5.18 25.74
N GLN A 25 11.75 -4.67 24.62
CA GLN A 25 13.17 -4.83 24.30
C GLN A 25 14.09 -3.99 25.19
N GLN A 26 13.64 -2.81 25.62
CA GLN A 26 14.41 -1.94 26.51
C GLN A 26 14.63 -2.59 27.89
N LEU A 27 13.69 -3.41 28.35
CA LEU A 27 13.76 -4.13 29.62
C LEU A 27 14.78 -5.28 29.63
N SER A 28 15.24 -5.76 28.46
CA SER A 28 16.19 -6.89 28.37
C SER A 28 17.66 -6.46 28.28
N MET A 29 17.99 -5.22 28.63
CA MET A 29 19.30 -4.62 28.29
C MET A 29 20.36 -4.80 29.39
N GLY A 30 21.53 -5.31 28.99
CA GLY A 30 22.77 -5.31 29.78
C GLY A 30 23.65 -4.07 29.54
N THR A 31 24.55 -3.78 30.48
CA THR A 31 25.39 -2.58 30.59
C THR A 31 26.52 -2.52 29.55
N ASN A 32 26.21 -2.19 28.30
CA ASN A 32 27.21 -2.08 27.21
C ASN A 32 27.23 -0.69 26.54
N SER A 33 28.32 -0.40 25.83
CA SER A 33 28.60 0.87 25.12
C SER A 33 27.60 1.28 24.03
N LEU A 34 26.65 0.41 23.67
CA LEU A 34 25.63 0.62 22.63
C LEU A 34 24.31 1.21 23.15
N VAL A 35 24.17 1.37 24.47
CA VAL A 35 22.93 1.88 25.10
C VAL A 35 22.51 3.23 24.53
N ASN A 36 23.45 4.17 24.37
CA ASN A 36 23.14 5.50 23.84
C ASN A 36 22.61 5.47 22.40
N PHE A 37 23.14 4.58 21.56
CA PHE A 37 22.64 4.44 20.19
C PHE A 37 21.24 3.82 20.15
N GLN A 38 20.99 2.83 21.00
CA GLN A 38 19.67 2.20 21.13
C GLN A 38 18.62 3.16 21.69
N LEU A 39 18.99 4.00 22.66
CA LEU A 39 18.11 5.05 23.18
C LEU A 39 17.71 6.03 22.08
N LYS A 40 18.65 6.45 21.23
CA LYS A 40 18.34 7.32 20.09
C LYS A 40 17.36 6.68 19.11
N ILE A 41 17.55 5.40 18.77
CA ILE A 41 16.63 4.68 17.88
C ILE A 41 15.24 4.55 18.52
N THR A 42 15.19 4.18 19.80
CA THR A 42 13.92 3.96 20.51
C THR A 42 13.15 5.27 20.64
N GLU A 43 13.83 6.35 20.98
CA GLU A 43 13.23 7.67 21.10
C GLU A 43 12.73 8.19 19.76
N TYR A 44 13.51 8.01 18.68
CA TYR A 44 13.07 8.33 17.33
C TYR A 44 11.77 7.59 16.97
N LEU A 45 11.74 6.27 17.12
CA LEU A 45 10.55 5.47 16.80
C LEU A 45 9.34 5.81 17.67
N ARG A 46 9.57 6.18 18.94
CA ARG A 46 8.51 6.64 19.85
C ARG A 46 7.90 7.96 19.39
N ILE A 47 8.73 8.92 18.99
CA ILE A 47 8.27 10.23 18.49
C ILE A 47 7.49 10.04 17.18
N GLU A 48 8.03 9.27 16.23
CA GLU A 48 7.36 9.03 14.95
C GLU A 48 6.04 8.27 15.12
N SER A 49 6.02 7.21 15.95
CA SER A 49 4.78 6.45 16.20
C SER A 49 3.70 7.25 16.90
N SER A 50 4.06 8.23 17.75
CA SER A 50 3.09 9.10 18.42
C SER A 50 2.31 10.03 17.49
N GLN A 51 2.81 10.23 16.27
CA GLN A 51 2.15 11.04 15.24
C GLN A 51 1.17 10.22 14.39
N ILE A 52 1.15 8.91 14.54
CA ILE A 52 0.34 7.99 13.73
C ILE A 52 -1.01 7.78 14.42
N GLN A 53 -2.09 7.84 13.64
CA GLN A 53 -3.43 7.56 14.15
C GLN A 53 -3.56 6.08 14.55
N SER A 54 -4.37 5.77 15.56
CA SER A 54 -4.51 4.42 16.13
C SER A 54 -4.90 3.33 15.12
N TRP A 55 -5.60 3.70 14.05
CA TRP A 55 -6.02 2.79 12.98
C TRP A 55 -5.04 2.72 11.80
N GLN A 56 -3.98 3.53 11.80
CA GLN A 56 -3.03 3.61 10.71
C GLN A 56 -1.78 2.77 10.97
N THR A 57 -1.27 2.17 9.89
CA THR A 57 0.03 1.51 9.88
C THR A 57 0.81 2.05 8.69
N ILE A 58 2.03 2.53 8.96
CA ILE A 58 2.90 3.14 7.95
C ILE A 58 4.03 2.19 7.61
N LEU A 59 4.44 2.19 6.34
CA LEU A 59 5.63 1.47 5.88
C LEU A 59 6.88 2.15 6.46
N ALA A 60 7.59 1.44 7.32
CA ALA A 60 8.69 2.01 8.10
C ALA A 60 10.00 2.15 7.32
N THR A 61 10.15 1.45 6.19
CA THR A 61 11.41 1.37 5.45
C THR A 61 11.19 1.39 3.94
N SER A 62 12.14 2.01 3.21
CA SER A 62 12.07 2.17 1.76
C SER A 62 12.24 0.85 0.99
N ASP A 63 12.98 -0.11 1.55
CA ASP A 63 13.16 -1.44 0.94
C ASP A 63 11.84 -2.23 0.85
N VAL A 64 10.91 -2.02 1.80
CA VAL A 64 9.56 -2.58 1.73
C VAL A 64 8.78 -1.96 0.58
N ILE A 65 8.90 -0.65 0.38
CA ILE A 65 8.29 0.06 -0.76
C ILE A 65 8.85 -0.49 -2.08
N GLU A 66 10.17 -0.62 -2.18
CA GLU A 66 10.84 -1.20 -3.35
C GLU A 66 10.37 -2.64 -3.62
N SER A 67 10.28 -3.46 -2.57
CA SER A 67 9.76 -4.83 -2.66
C SER A 67 8.31 -4.89 -3.16
N LEU A 68 7.45 -3.99 -2.66
CA LEU A 68 6.04 -3.89 -3.10
C LEU A 68 5.95 -3.53 -4.59
N PHE A 69 6.72 -2.54 -5.04
CA PHE A 69 6.76 -2.18 -6.46
C PHE A 69 7.38 -3.30 -7.32
N GLY A 70 8.36 -4.04 -6.80
CA GLY A 70 8.90 -5.24 -7.45
C GLY A 70 7.83 -6.31 -7.68
N LYS A 71 7.06 -6.64 -6.64
CA LYS A 71 5.92 -7.58 -6.73
C LYS A 71 4.86 -7.10 -7.71
N TYR A 72 4.52 -5.81 -7.65
CA TYR A 72 3.57 -5.21 -8.60
C TYR A 72 4.05 -5.34 -10.05
N LYS A 73 5.32 -5.03 -10.34
CA LYS A 73 5.90 -5.18 -11.69
C LYS A 73 5.78 -6.63 -12.16
N GLN A 74 6.13 -7.60 -11.31
CA GLN A 74 6.02 -9.02 -11.62
C GLN A 74 4.57 -9.45 -11.91
N PHE A 75 3.60 -8.96 -11.12
CA PHE A 75 2.18 -9.19 -11.35
C PHE A 75 1.71 -8.57 -12.68
N SER A 76 1.99 -7.29 -12.90
CA SER A 76 1.59 -6.54 -14.09
C SER A 76 2.18 -7.10 -15.38
N ALA A 77 3.39 -7.68 -15.34
CA ALA A 77 4.04 -8.26 -16.51
C ALA A 77 3.25 -9.44 -17.11
N ARG A 78 2.39 -10.08 -16.31
CA ARG A 78 1.51 -11.18 -16.74
C ARG A 78 0.15 -10.70 -17.24
N CYS A 79 -0.19 -9.42 -17.04
CA CYS A 79 -1.44 -8.84 -17.50
C CYS A 79 -1.28 -8.21 -18.88
N SER A 80 -2.23 -8.46 -19.78
CA SER A 80 -2.29 -7.81 -21.10
C SER A 80 -2.59 -6.31 -21.02
N LEU A 81 -3.21 -5.88 -19.92
CA LEU A 81 -3.50 -4.48 -19.59
C LEU A 81 -2.26 -3.82 -18.97
N LYS A 82 -1.51 -3.08 -19.79
CA LYS A 82 -0.30 -2.33 -19.36
C LYS A 82 -0.60 -0.98 -18.71
N GLN A 83 -1.83 -0.71 -18.28
CA GLN A 83 -2.19 0.58 -17.71
C GLN A 83 -1.98 0.57 -16.20
N ILE A 84 -1.09 1.44 -15.72
CA ILE A 84 -0.80 1.58 -14.29
C ILE A 84 -2.01 2.09 -13.49
N GLY A 85 -3.00 2.73 -14.15
CA GLY A 85 -4.10 3.50 -13.55
C GLY A 85 -4.80 2.83 -12.36
N GLN A 86 -5.94 2.20 -12.57
CA GLN A 86 -6.66 1.53 -11.46
C GLN A 86 -5.89 0.31 -10.91
N MET A 87 -5.03 -0.31 -11.74
CA MET A 87 -4.25 -1.48 -11.35
C MET A 87 -3.24 -1.19 -10.23
N ILE A 88 -2.80 0.06 -10.02
CA ILE A 88 -1.90 0.37 -8.92
C ILE A 88 -2.49 -0.01 -7.56
N LEU A 89 -3.82 0.01 -7.40
CA LEU A 89 -4.50 -0.39 -6.17
C LEU A 89 -4.29 -1.87 -5.84
N SER A 90 -3.94 -2.71 -6.82
CA SER A 90 -3.61 -4.11 -6.58
C SER A 90 -2.31 -4.27 -5.78
N ILE A 91 -1.47 -3.24 -5.68
CA ILE A 91 -0.27 -3.27 -4.84
C ILE A 91 -0.62 -3.51 -3.38
N SER A 92 -1.75 -2.96 -2.92
CA SER A 92 -2.25 -3.14 -1.54
C SER A 92 -2.65 -4.59 -1.26
N LEU A 93 -2.96 -5.38 -2.28
CA LEU A 93 -3.19 -6.81 -2.10
C LEU A 93 -1.91 -7.58 -1.76
N SER A 94 -0.73 -7.00 -2.06
CA SER A 94 0.58 -7.61 -1.75
C SER A 94 0.97 -7.50 -0.28
N THR A 95 0.25 -6.69 0.51
CA THR A 95 0.47 -6.52 1.96
C THR A 95 -0.46 -7.39 2.81
N MET A 96 -1.43 -8.09 2.20
CA MET A 96 -2.39 -8.92 2.93
C MET A 96 -2.47 -10.33 2.35
N LYS A 97 -3.01 -11.26 3.14
CA LYS A 97 -3.41 -12.57 2.64
C LYS A 97 -4.80 -12.46 2.02
N LEU A 98 -4.87 -12.46 0.69
CA LEU A 98 -6.14 -12.49 -0.02
C LEU A 98 -6.83 -13.85 0.21
N THR A 99 -7.99 -13.84 0.83
CA THR A 99 -8.78 -15.04 1.14
C THR A 99 -10.20 -14.89 0.60
N GLY A 100 -10.91 -16.01 0.41
CA GLY A 100 -12.28 -15.99 -0.11
C GLY A 100 -13.24 -15.19 0.79
N SER A 101 -13.03 -15.19 2.11
CA SER A 101 -13.83 -14.39 3.04
C SER A 101 -13.62 -12.89 2.87
N VAL A 102 -12.39 -12.44 2.65
CA VAL A 102 -12.07 -11.03 2.37
C VAL A 102 -12.73 -10.58 1.06
N VAL A 103 -12.65 -11.42 0.01
CA VAL A 103 -13.29 -11.13 -1.28
C VAL A 103 -14.81 -11.04 -1.12
N LYS A 104 -15.43 -11.99 -0.41
CA LYS A 104 -16.87 -11.99 -0.14
C LYS A 104 -17.29 -10.72 0.60
N LEU A 105 -16.61 -10.38 1.69
CA LEU A 105 -16.89 -9.18 2.48
C LEU A 105 -16.80 -7.91 1.62
N ALA A 106 -15.78 -7.80 0.77
CA ALA A 106 -15.61 -6.65 -0.11
C ALA A 106 -16.78 -6.51 -1.11
N LEU A 107 -17.21 -7.62 -1.71
CA LEU A 107 -18.35 -7.66 -2.64
C LEU A 107 -19.69 -7.36 -1.97
N GLU A 108 -19.84 -7.73 -0.69
CA GLU A 108 -21.06 -7.47 0.09
C GLU A 108 -21.12 -6.04 0.64
N THR A 109 -19.96 -5.42 0.91
CA THR A 109 -19.87 -4.10 1.55
C THR A 109 -19.84 -2.95 0.53
N VAL A 110 -19.19 -3.15 -0.62
CA VAL A 110 -18.96 -2.08 -1.60
C VAL A 110 -19.81 -2.32 -2.83
N ARG A 111 -20.74 -1.40 -3.10
CA ARG A 111 -21.54 -1.46 -4.32
C ARG A 111 -20.69 -1.12 -5.53
N TYR A 112 -20.91 -1.84 -6.62
CA TYR A 112 -20.20 -1.59 -7.89
C TYR A 112 -20.36 -0.14 -8.40
N LEU A 113 -21.57 0.42 -8.28
CA LEU A 113 -21.86 1.80 -8.72
C LEU A 113 -21.01 2.84 -7.99
N ASP A 114 -20.83 2.68 -6.67
CA ASP A 114 -20.01 3.59 -5.87
C ASP A 114 -18.53 3.46 -6.25
N LEU A 115 -18.06 2.24 -6.47
CA LEU A 115 -16.70 1.96 -6.92
C LEU A 115 -16.41 2.55 -8.30
N GLU A 116 -17.35 2.43 -9.24
CA GLU A 116 -17.22 3.00 -10.58
C GLU A 116 -17.17 4.52 -10.54
N ALA A 117 -18.06 5.16 -9.80
CA ALA A 117 -18.08 6.60 -9.62
C ALA A 117 -16.78 7.12 -8.99
N TRP A 118 -16.35 6.50 -7.89
CA TRP A 118 -15.08 6.83 -7.24
C TRP A 118 -13.89 6.63 -8.17
N SER A 119 -13.87 5.54 -8.94
CA SER A 119 -12.79 5.28 -9.87
C SER A 119 -12.73 6.29 -11.01
N LEU A 120 -13.87 6.77 -11.49
CA LEU A 120 -13.95 7.83 -12.50
C LEU A 120 -13.47 9.17 -11.94
N GLU A 121 -13.79 9.48 -10.69
CA GLU A 121 -13.32 10.68 -10.00
C GLU A 121 -11.79 10.68 -9.83
N VAL A 122 -11.23 9.57 -9.32
CA VAL A 122 -9.80 9.49 -8.97
C VAL A 122 -8.90 9.27 -10.18
N PHE A 123 -9.27 8.38 -11.09
CA PHE A 123 -8.42 7.98 -12.23
C PHE A 123 -8.88 8.55 -13.57
N GLY A 124 -10.10 9.08 -13.65
CA GLY A 124 -10.70 9.50 -14.91
C GLY A 124 -11.03 8.34 -15.84
N ARG A 125 -11.36 8.68 -17.10
CA ARG A 125 -11.62 7.70 -18.15
C ARG A 125 -10.34 7.00 -18.61
N SER A 126 -10.42 5.69 -18.82
CA SER A 126 -9.31 4.92 -19.39
C SER A 126 -8.95 5.39 -20.81
N MET A 127 -7.69 5.20 -21.21
CA MET A 127 -7.23 5.55 -22.56
C MET A 127 -8.00 4.80 -23.66
N LEU A 128 -8.42 3.56 -23.39
CA LEU A 128 -9.25 2.78 -24.30
C LEU A 128 -10.65 3.37 -24.43
N SER A 129 -11.25 3.81 -23.32
CA SER A 129 -12.55 4.49 -23.30
C SER A 129 -12.48 5.79 -24.11
N LYS A 130 -11.46 6.63 -23.86
CA LYS A 130 -11.23 7.87 -24.62
C LYS A 130 -11.10 7.61 -26.12
N ARG A 131 -10.31 6.59 -26.52
CA ARG A 131 -10.16 6.21 -27.94
C ARG A 131 -11.48 5.77 -28.56
N ARG A 132 -12.24 4.90 -27.88
CA ARG A 132 -13.57 4.46 -28.37
C ARG A 132 -14.49 5.66 -28.61
N THR A 133 -14.57 6.60 -27.67
CA THR A 133 -15.43 7.79 -27.84
C THR A 133 -15.06 8.60 -29.07
N VAL A 134 -13.77 8.79 -29.35
CA VAL A 134 -13.31 9.50 -30.56
C VAL A 134 -13.66 8.74 -31.84
N PHE A 135 -13.44 7.42 -31.88
CA PHE A 135 -13.75 6.60 -33.07
C PHE A 135 -15.25 6.43 -33.32
N PHE A 136 -16.08 6.42 -32.27
CA PHE A 136 -17.53 6.44 -32.43
C PHE A 136 -18.06 7.81 -32.84
N ALA A 137 -17.47 8.91 -32.35
CA ALA A 137 -17.82 10.26 -32.78
C ALA A 137 -17.45 10.52 -34.26
N SER A 138 -16.32 10.00 -34.74
CA SER A 138 -15.90 10.18 -36.14
C SER A 138 -16.72 9.41 -37.18
N ASN A 139 -17.51 8.41 -36.75
CA ASN A 139 -18.36 7.64 -37.66
C ASN A 139 -19.70 8.33 -37.96
N ASP A 140 -20.05 9.38 -37.22
CA ASP A 140 -21.27 10.20 -37.47
C ASP A 140 -20.99 11.36 -38.44
N ASP A 141 -19.72 11.75 -38.60
CA ASP A 141 -19.27 12.89 -39.42
C ASP A 141 -18.79 12.51 -40.83
N THR A 142 -18.75 11.22 -41.20
CA THR A 142 -18.45 10.81 -42.58
C THR A 142 -19.73 10.77 -43.41
N GLU A 143 -20.11 11.91 -43.97
CA GLU A 143 -20.88 11.91 -45.22
C GLU A 143 -20.07 11.09 -46.25
N THR A 144 -20.65 9.96 -46.67
CA THR A 144 -20.18 9.20 -47.82
C THR A 144 -20.28 10.08 -49.07
N ALA A 145 -19.13 10.49 -49.60
CA ALA A 145 -19.00 11.06 -50.94
C ALA A 145 -19.04 9.97 -52.01
#